data_AF-K1TA73-F1
#
_entry.id   AF-K1TA73-F1
#
_cell.length_a   1.000
_cell.length_b   1.000
_cell.length_c   1.000
_cell.angle_alpha   90.00
_cell.angle_beta   90.00
_cell.angle_gamma   90.00
#
_symmetry.space_group_name_H-M   'P 1'
#
loop_
_entity.id
_entity.type
_entity.pdbx_description
1 polymer ?
#
loop_
_entity_poly.entity_id
_entity_poly.type
_entity_poly.pdbx_seq_one_letter_code
_entity_poly.pdbx_strand_id
1 'polypeptide(L)'
;CAARLHTGLTADCTHLDVDVAKYKDFLRTTSTIDVDNTKFEENTNLKMTRPAFGGHLMATIICPRFRPQMSTVRPGVMQTQPFDEAGAAKVVVEKVTPALTADDIHVEILDIKKSAKKLVDLIGADVVVSVGRGISSDPEKGIALAEELAGALGGVVGASVPLPMKAGCLLTIRSARPARTVHPALY
;
A
#
# COMPACT_ATOMS: atom_id res chain seq x y z
N CYS A 1 8.57 9.41 18.94
CA CYS A 1 7.35 9.84 18.22
C CYS A 1 7.64 11.12 17.45
N ALA A 2 7.29 11.21 16.17
CA ALA A 2 7.64 12.32 15.25
C ALA A 2 7.42 13.74 15.82
N ALA A 3 6.41 13.91 16.68
CA ALA A 3 6.15 15.15 17.41
C ALA A 3 7.34 15.64 18.26
N ARG A 4 8.13 14.72 18.85
CA ARG A 4 9.31 15.05 19.68
C ARG A 4 10.53 15.46 18.87
N LEU A 5 10.57 15.05 17.60
CA LEU A 5 11.67 15.35 16.67
C LEU A 5 11.34 16.54 15.77
N HIS A 6 10.21 17.21 15.98
CA HIS A 6 9.74 18.30 15.13
C HIS A 6 9.73 17.90 13.65
N THR A 7 9.22 16.70 13.35
CA THR A 7 9.08 16.19 11.99
C THR A 7 7.61 15.99 11.61
N GLY A 8 7.29 16.22 10.34
CA GLY A 8 5.98 15.89 9.79
C GLY A 8 5.95 14.42 9.39
N LEU A 9 5.04 13.63 9.95
CA LEU A 9 4.83 12.23 9.57
C LEU A 9 3.35 11.96 9.34
N THR A 10 2.98 11.68 8.09
CA THR A 10 1.62 11.24 7.73
C THR A 10 1.62 9.76 7.41
N ALA A 11 0.72 9.00 8.04
CA ALA A 11 0.58 7.57 7.80
C ALA A 11 -0.42 7.27 6.66
N ASP A 12 -0.33 6.09 6.06
CA ASP A 12 -1.30 5.54 5.10
C ASP A 12 -1.68 6.46 3.92
N CYS A 13 -0.70 7.10 3.30
CA CYS A 13 -0.95 7.95 2.14
C CYS A 13 -1.22 7.11 0.89
N THR A 14 -2.18 7.59 0.09
CA THR A 14 -2.56 7.01 -1.19
C THR A 14 -2.13 7.90 -2.37
N HIS A 15 -1.74 9.15 -2.11
CA HIS A 15 -1.17 10.01 -3.15
C HIS A 15 -0.15 10.96 -2.55
N LEU A 16 0.91 11.26 -3.31
CA LEU A 16 1.97 12.17 -2.92
C LEU A 16 2.31 13.06 -4.10
N ASP A 17 2.16 14.37 -3.93
CA ASP A 17 2.56 15.35 -4.92
C ASP A 17 3.36 16.48 -4.29
N VAL A 18 4.35 16.97 -5.03
CA VAL A 18 5.07 18.21 -4.69
C VAL A 18 4.64 19.32 -5.65
N ASP A 19 4.45 18.98 -6.92
CA ASP A 19 4.00 19.90 -7.96
C ASP A 19 2.53 20.27 -7.77
N VAL A 20 2.22 21.55 -7.92
CA VAL A 20 0.87 22.09 -7.76
C VAL A 20 0.06 21.85 -9.04
N ALA A 21 0.70 21.83 -10.22
CA ALA A 21 0.02 21.57 -11.48
C ALA A 21 -0.49 20.12 -11.53
N LYS A 22 0.38 19.15 -11.23
CA LYS A 22 0.01 17.72 -11.17
C LYS A 22 -1.08 17.46 -10.12
N TYR A 23 -0.98 18.13 -8.97
CA TYR A 23 -1.99 18.01 -7.93
C TYR A 23 -3.36 18.57 -8.36
N LYS A 24 -3.39 19.67 -9.13
CA LYS A 24 -4.65 20.21 -9.71
C LYS A 24 -5.28 19.22 -10.67
N ASP A 25 -4.48 18.57 -11.52
CA ASP A 25 -4.98 17.55 -12.45
C ASP A 25 -5.50 16.30 -11.72
N PHE A 26 -4.83 15.89 -10.64
CA PHE A 26 -5.32 14.84 -9.76
C PHE A 26 -6.65 15.21 -9.09
N LEU A 27 -6.79 16.44 -8.60
CA LEU A 27 -8.05 16.90 -8.00
C LEU A 27 -9.20 16.95 -9.01
N ARG A 28 -8.94 17.35 -10.27
CA ARG A 28 -9.96 17.35 -11.34
C ARG A 28 -10.49 15.95 -11.67
N THR A 29 -9.64 14.93 -11.57
CA THR A 29 -10.02 13.54 -11.88
C THR A 29 -10.64 12.82 -10.68
N THR A 30 -10.20 13.14 -9.46
CA THR A 30 -10.54 12.36 -8.25
C THR A 30 -11.60 13.03 -7.37
N SER A 31 -11.82 14.34 -7.52
CA SER A 31 -12.71 15.11 -6.65
C SER A 31 -13.68 16.00 -7.41
N THR A 32 -14.82 16.31 -6.78
CA THR A 32 -15.82 17.27 -7.27
C THR A 32 -15.50 18.72 -6.89
N ILE A 33 -14.28 18.99 -6.41
CA ILE A 33 -13.85 20.32 -6.00
C ILE A 33 -13.67 21.18 -7.26
N ASP A 34 -14.21 22.41 -7.23
CA ASP A 34 -13.97 23.41 -8.26
C ASP A 34 -12.53 23.93 -8.16
N VAL A 35 -11.64 23.33 -8.95
CA VAL A 35 -10.21 23.63 -8.96
C VAL A 35 -9.91 25.01 -9.55
N ASP A 36 -10.81 25.57 -10.36
CA ASP A 36 -10.56 26.83 -11.07
C ASP A 36 -10.87 28.06 -10.18
N ASN A 37 -11.87 27.93 -9.30
CA ASN A 37 -12.22 28.99 -8.32
C ASN A 37 -11.51 28.85 -6.97
N THR A 38 -10.77 27.77 -6.73
CA THR A 38 -10.04 27.56 -5.47
C THR A 38 -8.62 28.13 -5.55
N LYS A 39 -8.23 28.95 -4.57
CA LYS A 39 -6.86 29.46 -4.47
C LYS A 39 -5.93 28.36 -3.95
N PHE A 40 -4.94 27.97 -4.76
CA PHE A 40 -3.87 27.07 -4.37
C PHE A 40 -2.58 27.86 -4.16
N GLU A 41 -1.91 27.64 -3.03
CA GLU A 41 -0.58 28.19 -2.79
C GLU A 41 0.46 27.41 -3.58
N GLU A 42 1.26 28.12 -4.38
CA GLU A 42 2.36 27.53 -5.12
C GLU A 42 3.58 27.33 -4.23
N ASN A 43 3.59 26.21 -3.51
CA ASN A 43 4.67 25.82 -2.60
C ASN A 43 5.23 24.45 -2.98
N THR A 44 6.52 24.24 -2.72
CA THR A 44 7.23 22.95 -2.87
C THR A 44 7.03 22.02 -1.66
N ASN A 45 5.94 22.20 -0.91
CA ASN A 45 5.61 21.33 0.21
C ASN A 45 5.00 20.02 -0.30
N LEU A 46 5.27 18.92 0.42
CA LEU A 46 4.74 17.61 0.09
C LEU A 46 3.25 17.55 0.48
N LYS A 47 2.40 17.39 -0.53
CA LYS A 47 0.94 17.23 -0.40
C LYS A 47 0.66 15.75 -0.23
N MET A 48 0.24 15.37 0.97
CA MET A 48 0.04 13.98 1.37
C MET A 48 -1.45 13.68 1.43
N THR A 49 -1.99 13.06 0.38
CA THR A 49 -3.41 12.70 0.35
C THR A 49 -3.61 11.33 0.98
N ARG A 50 -4.49 11.27 1.98
CA ARG A 50 -4.89 10.02 2.62
C ARG A 50 -6.40 9.94 2.84
N PRO A 51 -6.97 8.73 2.85
CA PRO A 51 -8.31 8.52 3.36
C PRO A 51 -8.34 8.71 4.89
N ALA A 52 -9.31 9.50 5.34
CA ALA A 52 -9.72 9.68 6.72
C ALA A 52 -11.15 9.15 6.91
N PHE A 53 -11.56 8.95 8.18
CA PHE A 53 -12.91 8.50 8.52
C PHE A 53 -13.38 7.26 7.74
N GLY A 54 -12.63 6.16 7.81
CA GLY A 54 -13.02 4.89 7.17
C GLY A 54 -13.01 4.90 5.63
N GLY A 55 -12.46 5.95 5.01
CA GLY A 55 -12.43 6.09 3.54
C GLY A 55 -13.50 7.01 2.98
N HIS A 56 -14.35 7.60 3.83
CA HIS A 56 -15.40 8.52 3.39
C HIS A 56 -14.88 9.93 3.09
N LEU A 57 -13.77 10.32 3.70
CA LEU A 57 -13.17 11.64 3.50
C LEU A 57 -11.76 11.48 2.95
N MET A 58 -11.46 12.19 1.86
CA MET A 58 -10.09 12.33 1.38
C MET A 58 -9.51 13.63 1.93
N ALA A 59 -8.42 13.53 2.69
CA ALA A 59 -7.77 14.68 3.30
C ALA A 59 -6.35 14.83 2.77
N THR A 60 -6.02 16.04 2.33
CA THR A 60 -4.65 16.40 1.94
C THR A 60 -3.97 17.10 3.10
N ILE A 61 -2.92 16.48 3.63
CA ILE A 61 -2.15 16.98 4.76
C ILE A 61 -0.84 17.56 4.24
N ILE A 62 -0.48 18.76 4.70
CA ILE A 62 0.73 19.47 4.32
C ILE A 62 1.50 19.84 5.58
N CYS A 63 2.82 19.71 5.56
CA CYS A 63 3.69 20.11 6.66
C CYS A 63 4.56 21.33 6.26
N PRO A 64 4.09 22.57 6.47
CA PRO A 64 4.81 23.76 6.00
C PRO A 64 6.06 24.09 6.85
N ARG A 65 6.03 23.80 8.15
CA ARG A 65 7.02 24.32 9.12
C ARG A 65 8.15 23.37 9.50
N PHE A 66 7.94 22.06 9.39
CA PHE A 66 8.83 21.05 9.97
C PHE A 66 9.52 20.21 8.90
N ARG A 67 10.77 19.83 9.15
CA ARG A 67 11.64 19.07 8.22
C ARG A 67 12.43 18.00 9.00
N PRO A 68 12.65 16.80 8.42
CA PRO A 68 12.21 16.34 7.11
C PRO A 68 10.68 16.10 7.03
N GLN A 69 10.16 16.13 5.80
CA GLN A 69 8.77 15.76 5.50
C GLN A 69 8.74 14.25 5.22
N MET A 70 8.06 13.49 6.07
CA MET A 70 7.98 12.03 5.96
C MET A 70 6.54 11.59 5.75
N SER A 71 6.36 10.55 4.94
CA SER A 71 5.06 9.92 4.73
C SER A 71 5.24 8.42 4.55
N THR A 72 4.35 7.63 5.14
CA THR A 72 4.25 6.20 4.82
C THR A 72 3.21 6.02 3.72
N VAL A 73 3.59 5.34 2.64
CA VAL A 73 2.70 5.09 1.50
C VAL A 73 2.15 3.68 1.59
N ARG A 74 0.86 3.52 1.25
CA ARG A 74 0.26 2.18 1.15
C ARG A 74 0.91 1.40 0.00
N PRO A 75 1.38 0.15 0.23
CA PRO A 75 1.92 -0.68 -0.83
C PRO A 75 0.92 -0.86 -1.99
N GLY A 76 1.41 -0.80 -3.23
CA GLY A 76 0.61 -0.99 -4.44
C GLY A 76 -0.12 0.26 -4.96
N VAL A 77 -0.07 1.39 -4.25
CA VAL A 77 -0.77 2.61 -4.71
C VAL A 77 0.07 3.45 -5.67
N MET A 78 1.40 3.38 -5.56
CA MET A 78 2.30 4.07 -6.48
C MET A 78 2.62 3.19 -7.68
N GLN A 79 2.63 3.79 -8.87
CA GLN A 79 3.07 3.13 -10.09
C GLN A 79 4.59 3.00 -10.09
N THR A 80 5.09 1.83 -10.48
CA THR A 80 6.50 1.61 -10.74
C THR A 80 6.92 2.36 -12.00
N GLN A 81 8.05 3.06 -11.94
CA GLN A 81 8.64 3.63 -13.15
C GLN A 81 9.39 2.55 -13.92
N PRO A 82 9.40 2.60 -15.27
CA PRO A 82 10.25 1.73 -16.08
C PRO A 82 11.71 1.95 -15.69
N PHE A 83 12.49 0.88 -15.74
CA PHE A 83 13.90 0.93 -15.38
C PHE A 83 14.67 1.82 -16.37
N ASP A 84 15.36 2.83 -15.83
CA ASP A 84 16.21 3.74 -16.60
C ASP A 84 17.70 3.49 -16.28
N GLU A 85 18.40 2.91 -17.26
CA GLU A 85 19.83 2.62 -17.17
C GLU A 85 20.68 3.89 -17.07
N ALA A 86 20.26 4.98 -17.72
CA ALA A 86 21.02 6.23 -17.74
C ALA A 86 20.95 6.95 -16.38
N GLY A 87 19.81 6.88 -15.69
CA GLY A 87 19.65 7.34 -14.32
C GLY A 87 20.51 6.55 -13.34
N ALA A 88 20.54 5.21 -13.47
CA ALA A 88 21.32 4.34 -12.60
C ALA A 88 22.83 4.59 -12.68
N ALA A 89 23.36 4.84 -13.89
CA ALA A 89 24.79 5.11 -14.10
C ALA A 89 25.25 6.46 -13.51
N LYS A 90 24.34 7.42 -13.30
CA LYS A 90 24.66 8.73 -12.70
C LYS A 90 24.63 8.73 -11.17
N VAL A 91 24.22 7.63 -10.53
CA VAL A 91 24.08 7.57 -9.07
C VAL A 91 25.46 7.44 -8.42
N VAL A 92 25.82 8.42 -7.61
CA VAL A 92 26.94 8.32 -6.68
C VAL A 92 26.47 7.56 -5.44
N VAL A 93 26.94 6.33 -5.26
CA VAL A 93 26.61 5.51 -4.08
C VAL A 93 27.63 5.79 -2.98
N GLU A 94 27.26 6.62 -2.00
CA GLU A 94 28.03 6.77 -0.77
C GLU A 94 27.75 5.61 0.17
N LYS A 95 28.76 4.78 0.42
CA LYS A 95 28.66 3.68 1.40
C LYS A 95 28.97 4.22 2.79
N VAL A 96 27.93 4.66 3.48
CA VAL A 96 28.02 4.98 4.91
C VAL A 96 28.08 3.67 5.69
N THR A 97 29.17 3.44 6.42
CA THR A 97 29.28 2.34 7.39
C THR A 97 28.90 2.87 8.76
N PRO A 98 27.68 2.57 9.27
CA PRO A 98 27.32 2.99 10.61
C PRO A 98 28.19 2.26 11.62
N ALA A 99 28.85 3.00 12.52
CA ALA A 99 29.59 2.43 13.63
C ALA A 99 28.59 1.96 14.69
N LEU A 100 28.12 0.72 14.57
CA LEU A 100 27.27 0.06 15.56
C LEU A 100 28.17 -0.70 16.53
N THR A 101 27.93 -0.54 17.82
CA THR A 101 28.62 -1.30 18.87
C THR A 101 27.74 -2.47 19.34
N ALA A 102 28.36 -3.48 19.98
CA ALA A 102 27.62 -4.64 20.49
C ALA A 102 26.57 -4.24 21.55
N ASP A 103 26.80 -3.14 22.27
CA ASP A 103 25.88 -2.60 23.27
C ASP A 103 24.59 -2.03 22.64
N ASP A 104 24.61 -1.68 21.36
CA ASP A 104 23.42 -1.18 20.63
C ASP A 104 22.47 -2.32 20.21
N ILE A 105 22.95 -3.58 20.23
CA ILE A 105 22.22 -4.75 19.72
C ILE A 105 21.67 -5.56 20.91
N HIS A 106 20.46 -5.21 21.35
CA HIS A 106 19.77 -5.92 22.44
C HIS A 106 18.98 -7.17 21.98
N VAL A 107 19.09 -7.57 20.71
CA VAL A 107 18.29 -8.65 20.13
C VAL A 107 19.19 -9.74 19.57
N GLU A 108 19.05 -10.96 20.10
CA GLU A 108 19.73 -12.15 19.59
C GLU A 108 18.74 -12.99 18.76
N ILE A 109 19.14 -13.34 17.52
CA ILE A 109 18.33 -14.16 16.62
C ILE A 109 18.61 -15.63 16.94
N LEU A 110 17.70 -16.29 17.66
CA LEU A 110 17.86 -17.69 18.07
C LEU A 110 17.61 -18.68 16.91
N ASP A 111 16.60 -18.42 16.07
CA ASP A 111 16.26 -19.29 14.94
C ASP A 111 15.41 -18.53 13.91
N ILE A 112 15.69 -18.75 12.61
CA ILE A 112 14.92 -18.18 11.50
C ILE A 112 14.16 -19.32 10.82
N LYS A 113 12.98 -19.65 11.34
CA LYS A 113 12.09 -20.63 10.71
C LYS A 113 11.38 -20.01 9.51
N LYS A 114 11.92 -20.22 8.31
CA LYS A 114 11.20 -19.96 7.05
C LYS A 114 10.13 -21.04 6.86
N SER A 115 8.92 -20.75 7.30
CA SER A 115 7.78 -21.61 7.00
C SER A 115 7.45 -21.50 5.51
N ALA A 116 7.78 -22.54 4.75
CA ALA A 116 7.39 -22.70 3.36
C ALA A 116 5.90 -23.06 3.26
N LYS A 117 5.03 -22.19 3.78
CA LYS A 117 3.66 -22.15 3.26
C LYS A 117 3.79 -21.55 1.88
N LYS A 118 3.23 -22.22 0.85
CA LYS A 118 2.93 -21.62 -0.45
C LYS A 118 2.01 -20.42 -0.21
N LEU A 119 2.59 -19.32 0.25
CA LEU A 119 1.97 -18.02 0.33
C LEU A 119 1.81 -17.62 -1.12
N VAL A 120 0.63 -17.90 -1.68
CA VAL A 120 0.27 -17.38 -2.97
C VAL A 120 0.36 -15.87 -2.85
N ASP A 121 1.22 -15.25 -3.65
CA ASP A 121 1.54 -13.84 -3.49
C ASP A 121 0.46 -12.98 -4.14
N LEU A 122 -0.66 -12.82 -3.42
CA LEU A 122 -1.81 -12.06 -3.87
C LEU A 122 -1.50 -10.59 -4.23
N ILE A 123 -0.37 -10.06 -3.78
CA ILE A 123 0.03 -8.66 -4.02
C ILE A 123 0.45 -8.46 -5.48
N GLY A 124 1.03 -9.48 -6.12
CA GLY A 124 1.49 -9.43 -7.51
C GLY A 124 0.57 -10.15 -8.50
N ALA A 125 -0.62 -10.56 -8.09
CA ALA A 125 -1.56 -11.25 -8.96
C ALA A 125 -2.33 -10.23 -9.82
N ASP A 126 -2.30 -10.42 -11.15
CA ASP A 126 -3.06 -9.59 -12.09
C ASP A 126 -4.57 -9.85 -12.04
N VAL A 127 -4.96 -11.06 -11.64
CA VAL A 127 -6.37 -11.46 -11.47
C VAL A 127 -6.57 -12.05 -10.08
N VAL A 128 -7.56 -11.55 -9.34
CA VAL A 128 -7.93 -12.07 -8.02
C VAL A 128 -9.41 -12.45 -8.02
N VAL A 129 -9.72 -13.71 -7.75
CA VAL A 129 -11.10 -14.19 -7.62
C VAL A 129 -11.45 -14.26 -6.15
N SER A 130 -12.38 -13.43 -5.69
CA SER A 130 -12.70 -13.36 -4.26
C SER A 130 -13.98 -14.09 -3.85
N VAL A 131 -13.92 -14.82 -2.73
CA VAL A 131 -15.03 -15.56 -2.15
C VAL A 131 -15.42 -14.96 -0.80
N GLY A 132 -16.72 -14.88 -0.50
CA GLY A 132 -17.19 -14.39 0.78
C GLY A 132 -18.44 -15.06 1.33
N ARG A 133 -19.04 -14.44 2.35
CA ARG A 133 -20.19 -14.97 3.10
C ARG A 133 -21.39 -15.32 2.21
N GLY A 134 -21.45 -14.80 0.98
CA GLY A 134 -22.51 -15.09 0.01
C GLY A 134 -22.63 -16.57 -0.40
N ILE A 135 -21.62 -17.40 -0.13
CA ILE A 135 -21.59 -18.84 -0.47
C ILE A 135 -22.35 -19.71 0.57
N SER A 136 -23.22 -19.10 1.39
CA SER A 136 -23.91 -19.64 2.58
C SER A 136 -24.51 -21.06 2.48
N SER A 137 -24.69 -21.62 1.28
CA SER A 137 -25.25 -22.95 1.03
C SER A 137 -24.23 -24.10 1.05
N ASP A 138 -22.99 -23.92 0.55
CA ASP A 138 -21.95 -24.96 0.48
C ASP A 138 -20.54 -24.35 0.32
N PRO A 139 -19.78 -24.13 1.42
CA PRO A 139 -18.47 -23.46 1.38
C PRO A 139 -17.45 -24.16 0.48
N GLU A 140 -17.40 -25.49 0.49
CA GLU A 140 -16.41 -26.26 -0.27
C GLU A 140 -16.68 -26.22 -1.78
N LYS A 141 -17.95 -26.25 -2.21
CA LYS A 141 -18.30 -26.12 -3.63
C LYS A 141 -18.03 -24.72 -4.18
N GLY A 142 -18.32 -23.69 -3.38
CA GLY A 142 -18.06 -22.32 -3.81
C GLY A 142 -16.58 -21.96 -3.87
N ILE A 143 -15.75 -22.55 -3.00
CA ILE A 143 -14.29 -22.42 -3.11
C ILE A 143 -13.78 -23.18 -4.34
N ALA A 144 -14.28 -24.39 -4.62
CA ALA A 144 -13.87 -25.16 -5.80
C ALA A 144 -14.20 -24.43 -7.13
N LEU A 145 -15.38 -23.81 -7.22
CA LEU A 145 -15.77 -23.00 -8.38
C LEU A 145 -14.88 -21.76 -8.53
N ALA A 146 -14.48 -21.14 -7.43
CA ALA A 146 -13.57 -20.01 -7.46
C ALA A 146 -12.15 -20.41 -7.87
N GLU A 147 -11.68 -21.60 -7.47
CA GLU A 147 -10.41 -22.17 -7.92
C GLU A 147 -10.44 -22.51 -9.41
N GLU A 148 -11.55 -23.04 -9.93
CA GLU A 148 -11.72 -23.31 -11.37
C GLU A 148 -11.69 -22.02 -12.19
N LEU A 149 -12.41 -20.98 -11.73
CA LEU A 149 -12.45 -19.68 -12.38
C LEU A 149 -11.08 -18.97 -12.30
N ALA A 150 -10.39 -19.05 -11.16
CA ALA A 150 -9.04 -18.53 -11.02
C ALA A 150 -8.05 -19.29 -11.93
N GLY A 151 -8.18 -20.60 -12.05
CA GLY A 151 -7.37 -21.43 -12.95
C GLY A 151 -7.58 -21.06 -14.42
N ALA A 152 -8.81 -20.79 -14.84
CA ALA A 152 -9.13 -20.36 -16.19
C ALA A 152 -8.58 -18.95 -16.52
N LEU A 153 -8.54 -18.05 -15.53
CA LEU A 153 -8.06 -16.68 -15.69
C LEU A 153 -6.57 -16.50 -15.36
N GLY A 154 -5.87 -17.54 -14.90
CA GLY A 154 -4.49 -17.43 -14.42
C GLY A 154 -4.33 -16.60 -13.15
N GLY A 155 -5.40 -16.48 -12.36
CA GLY A 155 -5.49 -15.66 -11.17
C GLY A 155 -5.31 -16.41 -9.86
N VAL A 156 -5.49 -15.69 -8.75
CA VAL A 156 -5.40 -16.23 -7.39
C VAL A 156 -6.73 -16.10 -6.66
N VAL A 157 -7.09 -17.11 -5.87
CA VAL A 157 -8.31 -17.05 -5.04
C VAL A 157 -8.04 -16.29 -3.74
N GLY A 158 -8.89 -15.29 -3.45
CA GLY A 158 -8.94 -14.56 -2.18
C GLY A 158 -10.23 -14.86 -1.40
N ALA A 159 -10.24 -14.62 -0.08
CA ALA A 159 -11.43 -14.82 0.73
C ALA A 159 -11.67 -13.71 1.77
N SER A 160 -12.94 -13.52 2.14
CA SER A 160 -13.34 -12.63 3.25
C SER A 160 -13.51 -13.40 4.57
N VAL A 161 -13.30 -12.68 5.68
CA VAL A 161 -13.16 -13.22 7.06
C VAL A 161 -14.29 -14.13 7.58
N PRO A 162 -15.59 -13.98 7.23
CA PRO A 162 -16.59 -14.85 7.84
C PRO A 162 -16.54 -16.31 7.36
N LEU A 163 -15.69 -16.66 6.39
CA LEU A 163 -15.48 -18.05 5.99
C LEU A 163 -14.37 -18.72 6.84
N PRO A 164 -14.66 -19.84 7.53
CA PRO A 164 -13.61 -20.67 8.11
C PRO A 164 -12.86 -21.41 6.98
N MET A 165 -11.65 -20.98 6.64
CA MET A 165 -10.80 -21.67 5.66
C MET A 165 -9.82 -22.65 6.32
N LYS A 166 -9.63 -23.82 5.68
CA LYS A 166 -8.57 -24.79 5.99
C LYS A 166 -7.20 -24.09 5.97
N ALA A 167 -6.33 -24.52 6.89
CA ALA A 167 -5.00 -23.98 7.17
C ALA A 167 -4.08 -23.97 5.93
N GLY A 168 -4.19 -22.93 5.10
CA GLY A 168 -3.41 -22.76 3.87
C GLY A 168 -3.73 -21.47 3.12
N CYS A 169 -4.98 -21.03 3.15
CA CYS A 169 -5.41 -19.77 2.53
C CYS A 169 -5.39 -18.64 3.55
N LEU A 170 -4.21 -18.09 3.80
CA LEU A 170 -4.01 -17.02 4.77
C LEU A 170 -4.05 -15.66 4.07
N LEU A 171 -5.22 -15.22 3.60
CA LEU A 171 -5.38 -13.84 3.13
C LEU A 171 -6.79 -13.30 3.36
N THR A 172 -6.89 -12.53 4.43
CA THR A 172 -7.98 -11.61 4.70
C THR A 172 -7.83 -10.39 3.79
N ILE A 173 -8.83 -10.12 2.93
CA ILE A 173 -8.96 -8.85 2.22
C ILE A 173 -9.85 -7.93 3.07
N ARG A 174 -9.27 -6.89 3.64
CA ARG A 174 -9.90 -5.83 4.45
C ARG A 174 -9.19 -4.53 4.09
N SER A 175 -9.92 -3.42 4.12
CA SER A 175 -9.37 -2.07 4.06
C SER A 175 -8.71 -1.62 5.39
N ALA A 176 -8.60 -2.51 6.38
CA ALA A 176 -8.01 -2.26 7.70
C ALA A 176 -7.34 -3.53 8.27
N ARG A 177 -6.19 -3.36 8.94
CA ARG A 177 -5.22 -4.40 9.36
C ARG A 177 -5.81 -5.63 10.11
N PRO A 178 -5.21 -6.85 9.98
CA PRO A 178 -4.12 -7.23 9.09
C PRO A 178 -4.69 -7.84 7.81
N ALA A 179 -4.93 -6.98 6.83
CA ALA A 179 -5.28 -7.40 5.49
C ALA A 179 -4.28 -6.81 4.51
N ARG A 180 -4.00 -7.58 3.45
CA ARG A 180 -3.17 -7.13 2.34
C ARG A 180 -4.08 -6.45 1.32
N THR A 181 -3.78 -5.20 0.98
CA THR A 181 -4.42 -4.50 -0.14
C THR A 181 -3.79 -5.04 -1.44
N VAL A 182 -4.65 -5.39 -2.40
CA VAL A 182 -4.27 -5.91 -3.72
C VAL A 182 -4.77 -4.96 -4.79
N HIS A 183 -4.00 -4.78 -5.86
CA HIS A 183 -4.37 -3.97 -7.03
C HIS A 183 -4.30 -4.82 -8.31
N PRO A 184 -5.15 -5.85 -8.44
CA PRO A 184 -5.20 -6.62 -9.67
C PRO A 184 -5.81 -5.81 -10.80
N ALA A 185 -5.49 -6.18 -12.03
CA ALA A 185 -6.19 -5.68 -13.21
C ALA A 185 -7.66 -6.14 -13.24
N LEU A 186 -7.97 -7.30 -12.65
CA LEU A 186 -9.31 -7.88 -12.58
C LEU A 186 -9.60 -8.48 -11.18
N TYR A 187 -10.74 -8.12 -10.59
CA TYR A 187 -11.20 -8.57 -9.27
C TYR A 187 -12.61 -9.17 -9.32
#